data_AF-A0A416CUR4-F1
#
_entry.id   AF-A0A416CUR4-F1
#
_cell.length_a   1.000
_cell.length_b   1.000
_cell.length_c   1.000
_cell.angle_alpha   90.00
_cell.angle_beta   90.00
_cell.angle_gamma   90.00
#
_symmetry.space_group_name_H-M   'P 1'
#
loop_
_entity.id
_entity.type
_entity.pdbx_description
1 polymer ?
#
loop_
_entity_poly.entity_id
_entity_poly.type
_entity_poly.pdbx_seq_one_letter_code
_entity_poly.pdbx_strand_id
1 'polypeptide(L)'
;MRAKTALASLSLLLALSLSGCGSDSTLTDYTSQMNTFYDAFSSGTLALEQIDPSSETAQEELLSGLDELTALTDSLANISVPKRYADAGIDELAAQAAEHMQEADSLYHEACSAETFDQERASAAQEHYQRAMKRIHYIGIMLQGRTPDDEEITVIHETTDWTGGDLPDTSDGTAE
;
A
#
# COMPACT_ATOMS: atom_id res chain seq x y z
N MET A 1 56.22 7.94 -49.90
CA MET A 1 55.25 7.86 -48.78
C MET A 1 55.96 8.39 -47.53
N ARG A 2 55.46 9.47 -46.92
CA ARG A 2 56.09 10.14 -45.76
C ARG A 2 55.35 9.77 -44.48
N ALA A 3 56.10 9.33 -43.47
CA ALA A 3 55.65 9.16 -42.10
C ALA A 3 55.78 10.48 -41.30
N LYS A 4 54.88 10.69 -40.33
CA LYS A 4 54.93 11.63 -39.16
C LYS A 4 53.71 11.29 -38.27
N THR A 5 53.84 10.56 -37.14
CA THR A 5 53.96 11.05 -35.73
C THR A 5 53.08 12.26 -35.39
N ALA A 6 52.38 12.41 -34.27
CA ALA A 6 51.93 11.62 -33.11
C ALA A 6 51.07 12.61 -32.25
N LEU A 7 50.37 12.11 -31.23
CA LEU A 7 49.87 12.80 -30.02
C LEU A 7 48.51 13.55 -30.01
N ALA A 8 47.60 12.93 -29.23
CA ALA A 8 46.91 13.45 -28.03
C ALA A 8 45.82 14.54 -28.13
N SER A 9 44.59 14.18 -27.72
CA SER A 9 43.71 14.95 -26.82
C SER A 9 42.38 14.18 -26.67
N LEU A 10 42.19 13.37 -25.63
CA LEU A 10 41.70 13.75 -24.28
C LEU A 10 40.17 13.86 -24.22
N SER A 11 39.60 12.88 -23.51
CA SER A 11 38.22 12.67 -23.07
C SER A 11 37.42 13.91 -22.69
N LEU A 12 36.17 14.04 -23.20
CA LEU A 12 35.05 14.82 -22.64
C LEU A 12 33.82 14.62 -23.56
N LEU A 13 32.62 14.14 -23.22
CA LEU A 13 31.92 13.83 -21.98
C LEU A 13 31.12 12.52 -22.17
N LEU A 14 31.47 11.50 -21.38
CA LEU A 14 30.56 10.41 -21.04
C LEU A 14 30.21 10.60 -19.56
N ALA A 15 29.28 11.52 -19.27
CA ALA A 15 28.90 11.85 -17.90
C ALA A 15 27.42 12.28 -17.82
N LEU A 16 26.52 11.42 -18.29
CA LEU A 16 25.08 11.50 -17.99
C LEU A 16 24.53 10.16 -17.48
N SER A 17 25.40 9.34 -16.88
CA SER A 17 25.00 8.25 -16.02
C SER A 17 25.44 8.59 -14.60
N LEU A 18 24.54 8.34 -13.64
CA LEU A 18 24.68 8.52 -12.19
C LEU A 18 24.21 9.86 -11.61
N SER A 19 22.89 9.99 -11.48
CA SER A 19 22.21 10.58 -10.31
C SER A 19 20.82 9.91 -10.22
N GLY A 20 20.49 9.01 -9.31
CA GLY A 20 21.28 8.37 -8.28
C GLY A 20 20.68 7.00 -7.96
N CYS A 21 21.51 5.95 -7.99
CA CYS A 21 21.21 4.70 -7.30
C CYS A 21 21.69 4.87 -5.85
N GLY A 22 21.09 5.80 -5.13
CA GLY A 22 21.03 5.70 -3.69
C GLY A 22 19.84 4.79 -3.45
N SER A 23 20.06 3.58 -2.94
CA SER A 23 18.97 2.77 -2.39
C SER A 23 18.21 3.69 -1.43
N ASP A 24 17.02 4.11 -1.84
CA ASP A 24 16.16 4.94 -1.01
C ASP A 24 15.85 4.09 0.22
N SER A 25 16.59 4.31 1.30
CA SER A 25 16.56 3.43 2.47
C SER A 25 15.15 3.38 3.02
N THR A 26 14.42 4.50 2.92
CA THR A 26 13.00 4.59 3.26
C THR A 26 12.12 3.64 2.45
N LEU A 27 12.39 3.46 1.16
CA LEU A 27 11.67 2.51 0.33
C LEU A 27 12.05 1.07 0.69
N THR A 28 13.33 0.80 0.92
CA THR A 28 13.78 -0.54 1.30
C THR A 28 13.17 -0.96 2.64
N ASP A 29 13.16 -0.06 3.61
CA ASP A 29 12.55 -0.26 4.92
C ASP A 29 11.03 -0.44 4.81
N TYR A 30 10.36 0.35 3.98
CA TYR A 30 8.92 0.21 3.72
C TYR A 30 8.60 -1.15 3.09
N THR A 31 9.32 -1.55 2.04
CA THR A 31 9.12 -2.86 1.40
C THR A 31 9.36 -4.00 2.38
N SER A 32 10.38 -3.91 3.22
CA SER A 32 10.64 -4.93 4.25
C SER A 32 9.47 -5.04 5.24
N GLN A 33 8.98 -3.91 5.75
CA GLN A 33 7.86 -3.90 6.70
C GLN A 33 6.56 -4.42 6.06
N MET A 34 6.28 -4.05 4.81
CA MET A 34 5.12 -4.56 4.09
C MET A 34 5.20 -6.07 3.86
N ASN A 35 6.38 -6.61 3.50
CA ASN A 35 6.55 -8.06 3.36
C ASN A 35 6.33 -8.78 4.69
N THR A 36 6.92 -8.26 5.79
CA THR A 36 6.69 -8.81 7.12
C THR A 36 5.20 -8.80 7.51
N PHE A 37 4.50 -7.70 7.22
CA PHE A 37 3.06 -7.62 7.44
C PHE A 37 2.31 -8.68 6.61
N TYR A 38 2.52 -8.76 5.30
CA TYR A 38 1.79 -9.69 4.44
C TYR A 38 2.06 -11.16 4.78
N ASP A 39 3.31 -11.51 5.15
CA ASP A 39 3.66 -12.86 5.58
C ASP A 39 2.91 -13.25 6.87
N ALA A 40 2.92 -12.36 7.87
CA ALA A 40 2.24 -12.60 9.14
C ALA A 40 0.71 -12.62 8.95
N PHE A 41 0.18 -11.66 8.19
CA PHE A 41 -1.26 -11.53 7.93
C PHE A 41 -1.79 -12.74 7.18
N SER A 42 -1.12 -13.19 6.11
CA SER A 42 -1.51 -14.39 5.37
C SER A 42 -1.46 -15.65 6.23
N SER A 43 -0.49 -15.74 7.15
CA SER A 43 -0.42 -16.87 8.10
C SER A 43 -1.59 -16.83 9.08
N GLY A 44 -1.93 -15.66 9.61
CA GLY A 44 -3.05 -15.47 10.54
C GLY A 44 -4.40 -15.78 9.88
N THR A 45 -4.65 -15.28 8.67
CA THR A 45 -5.89 -15.58 7.94
C THR A 45 -6.03 -17.06 7.63
N LEU A 46 -4.92 -17.73 7.28
CA LEU A 46 -4.90 -19.16 7.03
C LEU A 46 -5.19 -19.97 8.31
N ALA A 47 -4.73 -19.50 9.48
CA ALA A 47 -5.05 -20.12 10.75
C ALA A 47 -6.56 -20.05 11.04
N LEU A 48 -7.20 -18.90 10.80
CA LEU A 48 -8.65 -18.73 10.92
C LEU A 48 -9.42 -19.67 9.98
N GLU A 49 -8.98 -19.80 8.73
CA GLU A 49 -9.62 -20.68 7.73
C GLU A 49 -9.54 -22.18 8.09
N GLN A 50 -8.59 -22.57 8.94
CA GLN A 50 -8.36 -23.96 9.34
C GLN A 50 -9.06 -24.35 10.64
N ILE A 51 -9.73 -23.41 11.31
CA ILE A 51 -10.49 -23.70 12.53
C ILE A 51 -11.55 -24.76 12.24
N ASP A 52 -11.57 -25.82 13.03
CA ASP A 52 -12.64 -26.82 12.98
C ASP A 52 -13.86 -26.27 13.72
N PRO A 53 -14.97 -25.93 13.03
CA PRO A 53 -16.15 -25.35 13.67
C PRO A 53 -16.86 -26.29 14.64
N SER A 54 -16.51 -27.59 14.64
CA SER A 54 -17.03 -28.58 15.59
C SER A 54 -16.17 -28.76 16.85
N SER A 55 -14.99 -28.11 16.90
CA SER A 55 -14.10 -28.16 18.06
C SER A 55 -14.68 -27.39 19.25
N GLU A 56 -14.43 -27.89 20.47
CA GLU A 56 -14.75 -27.18 21.71
C GLU A 56 -13.94 -25.87 21.86
N THR A 57 -12.80 -25.75 21.17
CA THR A 57 -11.92 -24.57 21.18
C THR A 57 -12.19 -23.59 20.03
N ALA A 58 -13.12 -23.88 19.12
CA ALA A 58 -13.30 -23.11 17.89
C ALA A 58 -13.57 -21.62 18.14
N GLN A 59 -14.36 -21.31 19.17
CA GLN A 59 -14.65 -19.93 19.56
C GLN A 59 -13.40 -19.20 20.08
N GLU A 60 -12.61 -19.84 20.93
CA GLU A 60 -11.39 -19.24 21.49
C GLU A 60 -10.35 -19.01 20.39
N GLU A 61 -10.19 -19.97 19.48
CA GLU A 61 -9.30 -19.87 18.33
C GLU A 61 -9.72 -18.74 17.37
N LEU A 62 -11.02 -18.59 17.12
CA LEU A 62 -11.55 -17.51 16.28
C LEU A 62 -11.26 -16.14 16.90
N LEU A 63 -11.61 -15.95 18.17
CA LEU A 63 -11.45 -14.66 18.86
C LEU A 63 -9.98 -14.30 19.01
N SER A 64 -9.12 -15.26 19.40
CA SER A 64 -7.68 -15.01 19.48
C SER A 64 -7.05 -14.70 18.11
N GLY A 65 -7.50 -15.37 17.05
CA GLY A 65 -7.01 -15.07 15.70
C GLY A 65 -7.46 -13.69 15.20
N LEU A 66 -8.66 -13.24 15.56
CA LEU A 66 -9.12 -11.88 15.27
C LEU A 66 -8.33 -10.84 16.06
N ASP A 67 -8.06 -11.05 17.35
CA ASP A 67 -7.19 -10.19 18.16
C ASP A 67 -5.80 -10.01 17.48
N GLU A 68 -5.22 -11.11 16.97
CA GLU A 68 -3.95 -11.09 16.24
C GLU A 68 -4.04 -10.31 14.92
N LEU A 69 -5.09 -10.51 14.13
CA LEU A 69 -5.29 -9.75 12.88
C LEU A 69 -5.52 -8.26 13.15
N THR A 70 -6.22 -7.90 14.23
CA THR A 70 -6.38 -6.51 14.69
C THR A 70 -5.01 -5.90 14.98
N ALA A 71 -4.16 -6.57 15.77
CA ALA A 71 -2.82 -6.08 16.07
C ALA A 71 -1.93 -5.92 14.82
N LEU A 72 -2.05 -6.82 13.85
CA LEU A 72 -1.33 -6.74 12.58
C LEU A 72 -1.80 -5.57 11.71
N THR A 73 -3.11 -5.34 11.63
CA THR A 73 -3.67 -4.23 10.84
C THR A 73 -3.42 -2.87 11.50
N ASP A 74 -3.42 -2.79 12.83
CA ASP A 74 -2.93 -1.63 13.58
C ASP A 74 -1.46 -1.36 13.28
N SER A 75 -0.63 -2.40 13.22
CA SER A 75 0.78 -2.27 12.86
C SER A 75 0.95 -1.75 11.43
N LEU A 76 0.14 -2.25 10.48
CA LEU A 76 0.10 -1.76 9.09
C LEU A 76 -0.22 -0.26 9.03
N ALA A 77 -1.25 0.20 9.75
CA ALA A 77 -1.66 1.60 9.78
C ALA A 77 -0.56 2.54 10.33
N ASN A 78 0.37 2.01 11.12
CA ASN A 78 1.49 2.76 11.70
C ASN A 78 2.77 2.71 10.86
N ILE A 79 2.81 1.96 9.74
CA ILE A 79 3.95 1.96 8.84
C ILE A 79 4.06 3.33 8.16
N SER A 80 5.24 3.96 8.24
CA SER A 80 5.51 5.22 7.53
C SER A 80 5.47 5.00 6.01
N VAL A 81 4.42 5.47 5.35
CA VAL A 81 4.21 5.30 3.91
C VAL A 81 5.04 6.32 3.11
N PRO A 82 5.88 5.88 2.14
CA PRO A 82 6.59 6.79 1.24
C PRO A 82 5.62 7.70 0.49
N LYS A 83 5.99 8.98 0.30
CA LYS A 83 5.13 10.02 -0.27
C LYS A 83 4.34 9.58 -1.51
N ARG A 84 5.00 8.95 -2.49
CA ARG A 84 4.34 8.50 -3.73
C ARG A 84 3.24 7.45 -3.54
N TYR A 85 3.28 6.69 -2.44
CA TYR A 85 2.26 5.72 -2.08
C TYR A 85 1.16 6.36 -1.23
N ALA A 86 1.53 7.32 -0.37
CA ALA A 86 0.57 8.14 0.38
C ALA A 86 -0.28 9.01 -0.58
N ASP A 87 0.34 9.64 -1.58
CA ASP A 87 -0.36 10.41 -2.62
C ASP A 87 -1.34 9.52 -3.44
N ALA A 88 -1.12 8.21 -3.45
CA ALA A 88 -2.04 7.23 -4.05
C ALA A 88 -3.16 6.78 -3.10
N GLY A 89 -3.11 7.12 -1.81
CA GLY A 89 -4.11 6.77 -0.79
C GLY A 89 -3.83 5.48 -0.01
N ILE A 90 -2.61 4.93 -0.05
CA ILE A 90 -2.29 3.67 0.64
C ILE A 90 -2.34 3.82 2.17
N ASP A 91 -1.97 4.97 2.72
CA ASP A 91 -2.07 5.27 4.15
C ASP A 91 -3.53 5.32 4.63
N GLU A 92 -4.43 5.93 3.84
CA GLU A 92 -5.86 5.93 4.12
C GLU A 92 -6.44 4.50 4.08
N LEU A 93 -6.09 3.71 3.05
CA LEU A 93 -6.53 2.31 2.97
C LEU A 93 -6.04 1.48 4.16
N ALA A 94 -4.81 1.72 4.63
CA ALA A 94 -4.24 1.05 5.80
C ALA A 94 -5.01 1.40 7.08
N ALA A 95 -5.33 2.68 7.28
CA ALA A 95 -6.13 3.14 8.40
C ALA A 95 -7.55 2.54 8.38
N GLN A 96 -8.22 2.55 7.22
CA GLN A 96 -9.54 1.94 7.05
C GLN A 96 -9.52 0.42 7.29
N ALA A 97 -8.45 -0.27 6.89
CA ALA A 97 -8.31 -1.69 7.16
C ALA A 97 -8.25 -1.98 8.67
N ALA A 98 -7.46 -1.19 9.41
CA ALA A 98 -7.36 -1.31 10.87
C ALA A 98 -8.69 -1.01 11.56
N GLU A 99 -9.37 0.08 11.19
CA GLU A 99 -10.68 0.45 11.74
C GLU A 99 -11.71 -0.67 11.53
N HIS A 100 -11.80 -1.21 10.31
CA HIS A 100 -12.71 -2.29 10.00
C HIS A 100 -12.35 -3.60 10.71
N MET A 101 -11.06 -3.92 10.87
CA MET A 101 -10.66 -5.13 11.59
C MET A 101 -11.00 -5.02 13.08
N GLN A 102 -10.74 -3.86 13.69
CA GLN A 102 -11.08 -3.59 15.09
C GLN A 102 -12.59 -3.68 15.34
N GLU A 103 -13.43 -3.14 14.44
CA GLU A 103 -14.88 -3.25 14.56
C GLU A 103 -15.35 -4.70 14.40
N ALA A 104 -14.77 -5.46 13.47
CA ALA A 104 -15.07 -6.87 13.29
C ALA A 104 -14.75 -7.69 14.55
N ASP A 105 -13.56 -7.48 15.10
CA ASP A 105 -13.09 -8.14 16.31
C ASP A 105 -14.00 -7.84 17.51
N SER A 106 -14.29 -6.56 17.76
CA SER A 106 -15.22 -6.13 18.81
C SER A 106 -16.60 -6.80 18.68
N LEU A 107 -17.18 -6.79 17.47
CA LEU A 107 -18.50 -7.36 17.23
C LEU A 107 -18.51 -8.89 17.39
N TYR A 108 -17.44 -9.59 17.00
CA TYR A 108 -17.33 -11.04 17.23
C TYR A 108 -17.22 -11.37 18.72
N HIS A 109 -16.42 -10.65 19.50
CA HIS A 109 -16.34 -10.81 20.96
C HIS A 109 -17.70 -10.57 21.64
N GLU A 110 -18.40 -9.50 21.24
CA GLU A 110 -19.75 -9.22 21.73
C GLU A 110 -20.75 -10.33 21.34
N ALA A 111 -20.70 -10.83 20.10
CA ALA A 111 -21.61 -11.87 19.63
C ALA A 111 -21.42 -13.21 20.37
N CYS A 112 -20.17 -13.53 20.70
CA CYS A 112 -19.77 -14.75 21.40
C CYS A 112 -19.94 -14.68 22.93
N SER A 113 -19.95 -13.48 23.52
CA SER A 113 -20.13 -13.27 24.96
C SER A 113 -21.59 -13.10 25.40
N ALA A 114 -22.52 -12.97 24.45
CA ALA A 114 -23.95 -12.95 24.71
C ALA A 114 -24.46 -14.27 25.34
N GLU A 115 -25.58 -14.21 26.08
CA GLU A 115 -26.19 -15.40 26.72
C GLU A 115 -26.50 -16.51 25.70
N THR A 116 -26.90 -16.11 24.50
CA THR A 116 -26.98 -16.95 23.31
C THR A 116 -26.24 -16.24 22.19
N PHE A 117 -25.51 -17.00 21.36
CA PHE A 117 -24.77 -16.45 20.23
C PHE A 117 -25.63 -15.50 19.38
N ASP A 118 -25.16 -14.26 19.22
CA ASP A 118 -25.87 -13.21 18.48
C ASP A 118 -25.49 -13.25 17.00
N GLN A 119 -26.33 -13.90 16.20
CA GLN A 119 -26.08 -14.08 14.77
C GLN A 119 -26.12 -12.77 13.97
N GLU A 120 -26.96 -11.81 14.35
CA GLU A 120 -27.05 -10.52 13.64
C GLU A 120 -25.75 -9.74 13.82
N ARG A 121 -25.24 -9.73 15.05
CA ARG A 121 -23.97 -9.09 15.39
C ARG A 121 -22.77 -9.77 14.74
N ALA A 122 -22.72 -11.11 14.74
CA ALA A 122 -21.69 -11.85 14.02
C ALA A 122 -21.73 -11.59 12.50
N SER A 123 -22.93 -11.40 11.92
CA SER A 123 -23.06 -11.03 10.51
C SER A 123 -22.50 -9.64 10.22
N ALA A 124 -22.77 -8.66 11.10
CA ALA A 124 -22.17 -7.34 11.01
C ALA A 124 -20.64 -7.39 11.15
N ALA A 125 -20.13 -8.19 12.11
CA ALA A 125 -18.70 -8.43 12.28
C ALA A 125 -18.04 -8.95 11.00
N GLN A 126 -18.69 -9.91 10.34
CA GLN A 126 -18.22 -10.46 9.08
C GLN A 126 -18.15 -9.44 7.94
N GLU A 127 -19.11 -8.51 7.85
CA GLU A 127 -19.06 -7.43 6.87
C GLU A 127 -17.84 -6.53 7.09
N HIS A 128 -17.57 -6.17 8.34
CA HIS A 128 -16.40 -5.37 8.71
C HIS A 128 -15.09 -6.11 8.39
N TYR A 129 -15.00 -7.40 8.72
CA TYR A 129 -13.85 -8.25 8.35
C TYR A 129 -13.61 -8.24 6.84
N GLN A 130 -14.66 -8.43 6.04
CA GLN A 130 -14.56 -8.40 4.57
C GLN A 130 -14.12 -7.03 4.03
N ARG A 131 -14.60 -5.93 4.62
CA ARG A 131 -14.17 -4.58 4.26
C ARG A 131 -12.68 -4.40 4.56
N ALA A 132 -12.19 -4.84 5.72
CA ALA A 132 -10.77 -4.80 6.06
C ALA A 132 -9.90 -5.58 5.06
N MET A 133 -10.30 -6.83 4.76
CA MET A 133 -9.64 -7.68 3.77
C MET A 133 -9.56 -7.03 2.39
N LYS A 134 -10.65 -6.38 1.96
CA LYS A 134 -10.72 -5.66 0.70
C LYS A 134 -9.71 -4.50 0.63
N ARG A 135 -9.56 -3.70 1.68
CA ARG A 135 -8.55 -2.62 1.74
C ARG A 135 -7.13 -3.16 1.64
N ILE A 136 -6.83 -4.24 2.38
CA ILE A 136 -5.51 -4.89 2.36
C ILE A 136 -5.18 -5.43 0.96
N HIS A 137 -6.19 -5.96 0.27
CA HIS A 137 -6.06 -6.40 -1.11
C HIS A 137 -5.77 -5.23 -2.08
N TYR A 138 -6.46 -4.10 -1.92
CA TYR A 138 -6.21 -2.90 -2.72
C TYR A 138 -4.80 -2.35 -2.55
N ILE A 139 -4.31 -2.27 -1.31
CA ILE A 139 -2.92 -1.91 -1.02
C ILE A 139 -1.98 -2.82 -1.81
N GLY A 140 -2.22 -4.14 -1.81
CA GLY A 140 -1.40 -5.10 -2.55
C GLY A 140 -1.38 -4.87 -4.06
N ILE A 141 -2.52 -4.51 -4.66
CA ILE A 141 -2.63 -4.14 -6.07
C ILE A 141 -1.85 -2.84 -6.35
N MET A 142 -2.02 -1.83 -5.51
CA MET A 142 -1.40 -0.51 -5.69
C MET A 142 0.12 -0.55 -5.53
N LEU A 143 0.63 -1.40 -4.64
CA LEU A 143 2.07 -1.64 -4.50
C LEU A 143 2.71 -2.27 -5.75
N GLN A 144 1.92 -2.96 -6.57
CA GLN A 144 2.33 -3.47 -7.88
C GLN A 144 2.26 -2.41 -9.00
N GLY A 145 1.88 -1.17 -8.67
CA GLY A 145 1.68 -0.09 -9.64
C GLY A 145 0.39 -0.22 -10.46
N ARG A 146 -0.61 -0.95 -9.94
CA ARG A 146 -1.91 -1.15 -10.59
C ARG A 146 -3.00 -0.39 -9.81
N THR A 147 -4.06 -0.02 -10.52
CA THR A 147 -5.27 0.54 -9.90
C THR A 147 -6.26 -0.58 -9.59
N PRO A 148 -6.83 -0.68 -8.38
CA PRO A 148 -7.90 -1.62 -8.09
C PRO A 148 -9.17 -1.26 -8.88
N ASP A 149 -9.88 -2.28 -9.36
CA ASP A 149 -11.12 -2.11 -10.14
C ASP A 149 -12.32 -2.23 -9.21
N ASP A 150 -12.71 -1.12 -8.57
CA ASP A 150 -13.87 -1.03 -7.68
C ASP A 150 -14.40 0.42 -7.59
N GLU A 151 -15.72 0.58 -7.55
CA GLU A 151 -16.41 1.89 -7.44
C GLU A 151 -16.08 2.62 -6.13
N GLU A 152 -15.64 1.89 -5.11
CA GLU A 152 -15.26 2.41 -3.80
C GLU A 152 -13.92 3.20 -3.82
N ILE A 153 -13.14 3.11 -4.91
CA ILE A 153 -11.90 3.88 -5.08
C ILE A 153 -12.11 4.99 -6.12
N THR A 154 -11.95 6.24 -5.69
CA THR A 154 -11.88 7.38 -6.61
C THR A 154 -10.43 7.56 -7.08
N VAL A 155 -10.17 7.25 -8.36
CA VAL A 155 -8.87 7.53 -8.97
C VAL A 155 -8.72 9.03 -9.18
N ILE A 156 -7.87 9.67 -8.39
CA ILE A 156 -7.46 11.05 -8.65
C ILE A 156 -6.38 11.00 -9.73
N HIS A 157 -6.77 11.26 -10.97
CA HIS A 157 -5.80 11.55 -12.02
C HIS A 157 -5.16 12.91 -11.70
N GLU A 158 -3.86 12.94 -11.39
CA GLU A 158 -3.10 14.17 -11.61
C GLU A 158 -3.11 14.43 -13.12
N THR A 159 -4.09 15.18 -13.60
CA THR A 159 -3.93 15.93 -14.84
C THR A 159 -2.87 16.99 -14.54
N THR A 160 -1.61 16.64 -14.75
CA THR A 160 -0.61 17.63 -15.10
C THR A 160 -1.01 18.16 -16.47
N ASP A 161 -2.01 19.04 -16.51
CA ASP A 161 -2.25 19.93 -17.63
C ASP A 161 -1.14 20.97 -17.60
N TRP A 162 0.08 20.50 -17.84
CA TRP A 162 1.20 21.35 -18.18
C TRP A 162 1.04 21.67 -19.66
N THR A 163 0.25 22.69 -19.95
CA THR A 163 0.37 23.41 -21.22
C THR A 163 1.76 24.03 -21.24
N GLY A 164 2.69 23.30 -21.86
CA GLY A 164 4.08 23.72 -22.06
C GLY A 164 4.13 25.19 -22.41
N GLY A 165 4.98 25.93 -21.70
CA GLY A 165 5.00 27.38 -21.72
C GLY A 165 4.96 27.95 -23.13
N ASP A 166 4.01 28.84 -23.37
CA ASP A 166 4.11 29.79 -24.47
C ASP A 166 5.42 30.58 -24.26
N LEU A 167 6.39 30.28 -25.12
CA LEU A 167 7.53 31.17 -25.34
C LEU A 167 6.96 32.52 -25.80
N PRO A 168 7.38 33.65 -25.19
CA PRO A 168 6.99 34.95 -25.73
C PRO A 168 7.52 35.05 -27.17
N ASP A 169 6.58 35.25 -28.08
CA ASP A 169 6.82 35.51 -29.49
C ASP A 169 7.63 36.80 -29.60
N THR A 170 8.95 36.71 -29.76
CA THR A 170 9.78 37.86 -30.11
C THR A 170 9.65 38.08 -31.62
N SER A 171 8.51 38.58 -32.05
CA SER A 171 8.35 39.11 -33.40
C SER A 171 7.79 40.53 -33.38
N ASP A 172 8.67 41.42 -33.81
CA ASP A 172 8.45 42.72 -34.43
C ASP A 172 8.44 43.99 -33.55
N GLY A 173 9.23 44.97 -34.01
CA GLY A 173 9.37 46.28 -33.37
C GLY A 173 10.67 47.03 -33.63
N THR A 174 11.29 46.95 -34.82
CA THR A 174 12.21 48.01 -35.28
C THR A 174 11.64 48.70 -36.51
N ALA A 175 10.87 49.75 -36.24
CA ALA A 175 10.75 50.90 -37.12
C ALA A 175 11.22 52.11 -36.31
N GLU A 176 12.42 52.60 -36.61
CA GLU A 176 12.75 53.99 -36.98
C GLU A 176 14.17 54.03 -37.57
#